data_AF-A0A255ZFT5-F1
#
_entry.id   AF-A0A255ZFT5-F1
#
_cell.length_a   1.000
_cell.length_b   1.000
_cell.length_c   1.000
_cell.angle_alpha   90.00
_cell.angle_beta   90.00
_cell.angle_gamma   90.00
#
_symmetry.space_group_name_H-M   'P 1'
#
loop_
_entity.id
_entity.type
_entity.pdbx_description
1 polymer ?
#
loop_
_entity_poly.entity_id
_entity_poly.type
_entity_poly.pdbx_seq_one_letter_code
_entity_poly.pdbx_strand_id
1 'polypeptide(L)'
;MTHGSQSPYSYRDDPAVPRFADDKPLIVFDGHCVLCSAWANFVLKHDRNMVYRLLAAQSPLGQALYAHYGLGGSDYQSNLLIASGCVYIKSDGTLRMFRGLGWPWRLVGVLRAFPLPWLDALYSVVARNRLRWFGRREVCYFPAPEDADRFVAGEAP
;
A
#
# COMPACT_ATOMS: atom_id res chain seq x y z
N MET A 1 -12.15 2.24 -13.56
CA MET A 1 -11.03 1.75 -14.39
C MET A 1 -10.14 0.87 -13.51
N THR A 2 -10.44 -0.42 -13.50
CA THR A 2 -9.65 -1.49 -12.88
C THR A 2 -8.33 -1.58 -13.64
N HIS A 3 -7.22 -1.08 -13.07
CA HIS A 3 -5.88 -1.39 -13.58
C HIS A 3 -5.54 -2.80 -13.12
N GLY A 4 -6.12 -3.80 -13.78
CA GLY A 4 -6.03 -5.21 -13.42
C GLY A 4 -5.88 -6.04 -14.69
N SER A 5 -4.69 -5.97 -15.28
CA SER A 5 -4.27 -6.82 -16.40
C SER A 5 -2.76 -7.10 -16.28
N GLN A 6 -2.33 -7.54 -15.10
CA GLN A 6 -1.00 -8.12 -14.95
C GLN A 6 -1.15 -9.52 -14.34
N SER A 7 -0.36 -10.46 -14.83
CA SER A 7 -0.31 -11.82 -14.34
C SER A 7 0.15 -11.85 -12.88
N PRO A 8 -0.38 -12.76 -12.05
CA PRO A 8 0.12 -12.91 -10.68
C PRO A 8 1.63 -13.12 -10.66
N TYR A 9 2.33 -12.39 -9.79
CA TYR A 9 3.77 -12.45 -9.59
C TYR A 9 4.62 -11.96 -10.78
N SER A 10 4.05 -11.14 -11.67
CA SER A 10 4.77 -10.56 -12.82
C SER A 10 6.06 -9.84 -12.47
N TYR A 11 6.16 -9.27 -11.26
CA TYR A 11 7.36 -8.59 -10.76
C TYR A 11 8.55 -9.53 -10.52
N ARG A 12 8.34 -10.85 -10.44
CA ARG A 12 9.44 -11.83 -10.29
C ARG A 12 10.24 -12.01 -11.57
N ASP A 13 9.59 -11.76 -12.71
CA ASP A 13 10.18 -11.87 -14.05
C ASP A 13 10.75 -10.53 -14.54
N ASP A 14 10.53 -9.44 -13.79
CA ASP A 14 11.05 -8.12 -14.12
C ASP A 14 12.46 -7.92 -13.51
N PRO A 15 13.52 -7.84 -14.33
CA PRO A 15 14.88 -7.65 -13.83
C PRO A 15 15.09 -6.27 -13.16
N ALA A 16 14.19 -5.30 -13.38
CA ALA A 16 14.24 -4.01 -12.73
C ALA A 16 13.70 -4.03 -11.28
N VAL A 17 12.98 -5.10 -10.88
CA VAL A 17 12.46 -5.24 -9.51
C VAL A 17 13.44 -6.07 -8.67
N PRO A 18 14.08 -5.47 -7.64
CA PRO A 18 14.92 -6.23 -6.72
C PRO A 18 14.14 -7.36 -6.06
N ARG A 19 14.81 -8.48 -5.76
CA ARG A 19 14.17 -9.57 -5.01
C ARG A 19 13.85 -9.12 -3.60
N PHE A 20 12.73 -9.63 -3.09
CA PHE A 20 12.26 -9.33 -1.74
C PHE A 20 11.40 -10.48 -1.22
N ALA A 21 11.20 -10.52 0.11
CA ALA A 21 10.30 -11.48 0.74
C ALA A 21 8.83 -11.15 0.40
N ASP A 22 8.24 -11.94 -0.49
CA ASP A 22 6.84 -11.86 -0.91
C ASP A 22 5.95 -12.96 -0.29
N ASP A 23 6.39 -13.50 0.85
CA ASP A 23 5.70 -14.50 1.68
C ASP A 23 4.38 -13.98 2.28
N LYS A 24 4.29 -12.65 2.42
CA LYS A 24 3.16 -11.95 3.01
C LYS A 24 2.67 -10.83 2.09
N PRO A 25 1.37 -10.47 2.16
CA PRO A 25 0.86 -9.28 1.49
C PRO A 25 1.67 -8.03 1.83
N LEU A 26 2.05 -7.28 0.80
CA LEU A 26 2.91 -6.09 0.90
C LEU A 26 2.08 -4.82 0.72
N ILE A 27 2.15 -3.92 1.69
CA ILE A 27 1.55 -2.59 1.63
C ILE A 27 2.64 -1.58 1.27
N VAL A 28 2.55 -0.98 0.10
CA VAL A 28 3.42 0.10 -0.33
C VAL A 28 2.72 1.44 -0.12
N PHE A 29 3.33 2.33 0.66
CA PHE A 29 2.74 3.62 1.05
C PHE A 29 3.68 4.79 0.78
N ASP A 30 3.11 5.99 0.60
CA ASP A 30 3.86 7.22 0.40
C ASP A 30 4.36 7.79 1.74
N GLY A 31 5.66 7.65 2.02
CA GLY A 31 6.30 8.09 3.26
C GLY A 31 6.40 9.62 3.43
N HIS A 32 6.20 10.39 2.37
CA HIS A 32 6.11 11.86 2.45
C HIS A 32 4.68 12.36 2.68
N CYS A 33 3.67 11.51 2.54
CA CYS A 33 2.29 11.90 2.81
C CYS A 33 1.94 11.61 4.27
N VAL A 34 1.49 12.63 5.00
CA VAL A 34 1.05 12.51 6.40
C VAL A 34 -0.09 11.52 6.55
N LEU A 35 -1.08 11.57 5.65
CA LEU A 35 -2.22 10.67 5.64
C LEU A 35 -1.80 9.21 5.37
N CYS A 36 -0.95 8.98 4.36
CA CYS A 36 -0.49 7.64 4.02
C CYS A 36 0.38 7.03 5.13
N SER A 37 1.23 7.84 5.75
CA SER A 37 2.03 7.42 6.90
C SER A 37 1.17 7.15 8.13
N ALA A 38 0.14 7.96 8.40
CA ALA A 38 -0.81 7.72 9.48
C ALA A 38 -1.59 6.42 9.25
N TRP A 39 -1.97 6.15 8.00
CA TRP A 39 -2.60 4.90 7.60
C TRP A 39 -1.69 3.68 7.80
N ALA A 40 -0.43 3.77 7.37
CA ALA A 40 0.57 2.73 7.63
C ALA A 40 0.73 2.43 9.12
N ASN A 41 0.83 3.46 9.96
CA ASN A 41 0.85 3.32 11.43
C ASN A 41 -0.42 2.68 11.98
N PHE A 42 -1.58 3.05 11.43
CA PHE A 42 -2.84 2.43 11.81
C PHE A 42 -2.83 0.93 11.53
N VAL A 43 -2.32 0.51 10.36
CA VAL A 43 -2.19 -0.92 10.03
C VAL A 43 -1.22 -1.61 10.98
N LEU A 44 -0.04 -1.05 11.23
CA LEU A 44 0.94 -1.61 12.16
C LEU A 44 0.34 -1.87 13.54
N LYS A 45 -0.42 -0.90 14.08
CA LYS A 45 -1.07 -0.99 15.40
C LYS A 45 -2.19 -2.04 15.48
N HIS A 46 -2.89 -2.28 14.37
CA HIS A 46 -4.07 -3.14 14.36
C HIS A 46 -3.84 -4.52 13.77
N ASP A 47 -2.77 -4.70 12.99
CA ASP A 47 -2.35 -5.98 12.47
C ASP A 47 -1.58 -6.78 13.52
N ARG A 48 -2.32 -7.25 14.52
CA ARG A 48 -1.81 -8.08 15.62
C ARG A 48 -1.30 -9.44 15.17
N ASN A 49 -1.77 -9.91 14.01
CA ASN A 49 -1.39 -11.21 13.44
C ASN A 49 -0.18 -11.09 12.49
N MET A 50 0.38 -9.88 12.34
CA MET A 50 1.55 -9.61 11.48
C MET A 50 1.35 -10.16 10.06
N VAL A 51 0.14 -9.99 9.51
CA VAL A 51 -0.25 -10.46 8.18
C VAL A 51 0.43 -9.63 7.08
N TYR A 52 0.61 -8.33 7.31
CA TYR A 52 1.14 -7.40 6.33
C TYR A 52 2.59 -7.05 6.57
N ARG A 53 3.34 -6.94 5.47
CA ARG A 53 4.61 -6.25 5.40
C ARG A 53 4.41 -4.85 4.83
N LEU A 54 5.25 -3.89 5.22
CA LEU A 54 5.19 -2.52 4.76
C LEU A 54 6.43 -2.14 3.96
N LEU A 55 6.25 -1.25 2.99
CA LEU A 55 7.31 -0.72 2.15
C LEU A 55 7.04 0.75 1.84
N ALA A 56 8.06 1.60 1.99
CA ALA A 56 7.97 2.98 1.55
C ALA A 56 8.10 3.06 0.02
N ALA A 57 7.21 3.80 -0.64
CA ALA A 57 7.26 4.02 -2.08
C ALA A 57 8.56 4.71 -2.54
N GLN A 58 9.20 5.47 -1.63
CA GLN A 58 10.46 6.16 -1.89
C GLN A 58 11.68 5.23 -1.89
N SER A 59 11.57 4.00 -1.37
CA SER A 59 12.66 3.03 -1.40
C SER A 59 12.95 2.56 -2.84
N PRO A 60 14.17 2.07 -3.16
CA PRO A 60 14.48 1.54 -4.48
C PRO A 60 13.50 0.45 -4.95
N LEU A 61 13.15 -0.48 -4.05
CA LEU A 61 12.17 -1.52 -4.32
C LEU A 61 10.76 -0.93 -4.54
N GLY A 62 10.36 0.05 -3.74
CA GLY A 62 9.07 0.72 -3.88
C GLY A 62 8.94 1.40 -5.24
N GLN A 63 9.97 2.14 -5.65
CA GLN A 63 10.02 2.79 -6.97
C GLN A 63 9.97 1.78 -8.11
N ALA A 64 10.73 0.69 -8.01
CA ALA A 64 10.73 -0.37 -9.01
C ALA A 64 9.34 -1.03 -9.16
N LEU A 65 8.67 -1.35 -8.04
CA LEU A 65 7.31 -1.90 -8.06
C LEU A 65 6.31 -0.92 -8.67
N TYR A 66 6.40 0.37 -8.34
CA TYR A 66 5.53 1.38 -8.94
C TYR A 66 5.76 1.51 -10.46
N ALA A 67 7.01 1.48 -10.91
CA ALA A 67 7.36 1.49 -12.33
C ALA A 67 6.83 0.24 -13.05
N HIS A 68 7.04 -0.96 -12.47
CA HIS A 68 6.57 -2.24 -13.00
C HIS A 68 5.05 -2.25 -13.23
N TYR A 69 4.29 -1.73 -12.27
CA TYR A 69 2.83 -1.68 -12.38
C TYR A 69 2.30 -0.52 -13.23
N GLY A 70 3.17 0.25 -13.89
CA GLY A 70 2.77 1.41 -14.69
C GLY A 70 2.17 2.54 -13.85
N LEU A 71 2.49 2.57 -12.56
CA LEU A 71 2.03 3.58 -11.60
C LEU A 71 3.08 4.67 -11.37
N GLY A 72 4.18 4.65 -12.14
CA GLY A 72 5.22 5.66 -12.13
C GLY A 72 4.69 7.03 -12.57
N GLY A 73 4.70 8.00 -11.66
CA GLY A 73 4.27 9.38 -11.88
C GLY A 73 4.37 10.19 -10.59
N SER A 74 4.27 11.52 -10.69
CA SER A 74 4.32 12.44 -9.53
C SER A 74 3.18 12.25 -8.53
N ASP A 75 2.15 11.48 -8.90
CA ASP A 75 1.02 11.10 -8.07
C ASP A 75 1.13 9.64 -7.63
N TYR A 76 2.02 9.37 -6.67
CA TYR A 76 1.99 8.12 -5.90
C TYR A 76 0.54 7.87 -5.46
N GLN A 77 -0.05 6.72 -5.78
CA GLN A 77 -1.36 6.41 -5.23
C GLN A 77 -1.20 6.23 -3.72
N SER A 78 -2.15 6.75 -2.92
CA SER A 78 -1.99 6.87 -1.46
C SER A 78 -1.71 5.55 -0.73
N ASN A 79 -2.03 4.41 -1.34
CA ASN A 79 -1.72 3.09 -0.82
C ASN A 79 -1.87 2.03 -1.93
N LEU A 80 -0.87 1.16 -2.04
CA LEU A 80 -0.83 0.02 -2.94
C LEU A 80 -0.69 -1.25 -2.12
N LEU A 81 -1.50 -2.26 -2.42
CA LEU A 81 -1.45 -3.57 -1.80
C LEU A 81 -1.06 -4.60 -2.85
N ILE A 82 0.01 -5.35 -2.62
CA ILE A 82 0.36 -6.54 -3.41
C ILE A 82 -0.03 -7.75 -2.57
N ALA A 83 -0.93 -8.57 -3.09
CA ALA A 83 -1.35 -9.80 -2.42
C ALA A 83 -1.50 -10.92 -3.44
N SER A 84 -0.94 -12.09 -3.13
CA SER A 84 -0.94 -13.27 -4.03
C SER A 84 -0.44 -12.94 -5.43
N GLY A 85 0.61 -12.12 -5.52
CA GLY A 85 1.21 -11.71 -6.79
C GLY A 85 0.45 -10.63 -7.56
N CYS A 86 -0.71 -10.18 -7.08
CA CYS A 86 -1.55 -9.19 -7.77
C CYS A 86 -1.50 -7.83 -7.07
N VAL A 87 -1.53 -6.76 -7.86
CA VAL A 87 -1.64 -5.39 -7.37
C VAL A 87 -3.10 -4.97 -7.16
N TYR A 88 -3.37 -4.35 -6.02
CA TYR A 88 -4.66 -3.80 -5.62
C TYR A 88 -4.48 -2.36 -5.15
N ILE A 89 -5.25 -1.45 -5.74
CA ILE A 89 -5.19 -0.01 -5.47
C ILE A 89 -6.56 0.52 -5.04
N LYS A 90 -6.60 1.77 -4.57
CA LYS A 90 -7.84 2.48 -4.21
C LYS A 90 -8.68 1.71 -3.19
N SER A 91 -10.02 1.76 -3.32
CA SER A 91 -10.93 1.08 -2.40
C SER A 91 -10.74 -0.44 -2.39
N ASP A 92 -10.36 -1.08 -3.50
CA ASP A 92 -10.16 -2.53 -3.53
C ASP A 92 -8.98 -2.97 -2.66
N GLY A 93 -7.85 -2.25 -2.74
CA GLY A 93 -6.70 -2.47 -1.86
C GLY A 93 -7.08 -2.29 -0.39
N THR A 94 -7.76 -1.19 -0.05
CA THR A 94 -8.22 -0.90 1.31
C THR A 94 -9.19 -1.98 1.85
N LEU A 95 -10.14 -2.43 1.04
CA LEU A 95 -11.10 -3.47 1.45
C LEU A 95 -10.44 -4.82 1.69
N ARG A 96 -9.50 -5.21 0.83
CA ARG A 96 -8.72 -6.45 1.00
C ARG A 96 -7.81 -6.37 2.22
N MET A 97 -7.23 -5.21 2.48
CA MET A 97 -6.45 -4.94 3.68
C MET A 97 -7.29 -5.14 4.96
N PHE A 98 -8.50 -4.58 5.01
CA PHE A 98 -9.41 -4.78 6.15
C PHE A 98 -9.84 -6.25 6.35
N ARG A 99 -9.94 -7.02 5.26
CA ARG A 99 -10.24 -8.45 5.35
C ARG A 99 -9.10 -9.25 5.97
N GLY A 100 -7.84 -8.95 5.64
CA GLY A 100 -6.70 -9.66 6.23
C GLY A 100 -6.35 -9.20 7.64
N LEU A 101 -6.77 -8.00 8.07
CA LEU A 101 -6.71 -7.56 9.47
C LEU A 101 -7.57 -8.42 10.43
N GLY A 102 -8.50 -9.24 9.91
CA GLY A 102 -9.33 -10.14 10.72
C GLY A 102 -10.46 -9.43 11.48
N TRP A 103 -11.01 -10.06 12.51
CA TRP A 103 -12.05 -9.45 13.35
C TRP A 103 -11.45 -8.41 14.32
N PRO A 104 -12.11 -7.26 14.55
CA PRO A 104 -13.42 -6.84 14.05
C PRO A 104 -13.38 -6.12 12.68
N TRP A 105 -12.20 -5.84 12.13
CA TRP A 105 -12.00 -5.07 10.90
C TRP A 105 -12.67 -5.67 9.65
N ARG A 106 -12.86 -6.99 9.64
CA ARG A 106 -13.63 -7.69 8.62
C ARG A 106 -15.07 -7.16 8.52
N LEU A 107 -15.66 -6.65 9.61
CA LEU A 107 -16.97 -6.00 9.59
C LEU A 107 -16.96 -4.65 8.88
N VAL A 108 -15.86 -3.89 8.93
CA VAL A 108 -15.71 -2.65 8.14
C VAL A 108 -15.74 -2.97 6.65
N GLY A 109 -15.17 -4.11 6.25
CA GLY A 109 -15.32 -4.65 4.90
C GLY A 109 -16.74 -5.13 4.54
N VAL A 110 -17.60 -5.36 5.54
CA VAL A 110 -19.03 -5.76 5.40
C VAL A 110 -19.97 -4.55 5.47
N LEU A 111 -19.57 -3.43 6.10
CA LEU A 111 -20.25 -2.11 6.02
C LEU A 111 -20.28 -1.51 4.60
N ARG A 112 -19.94 -2.31 3.58
CA ARG A 112 -20.10 -2.15 2.13
C ARG A 112 -21.55 -1.89 1.67
N ALA A 113 -22.46 -1.57 2.58
CA ALA A 113 -23.78 -1.02 2.26
C ALA A 113 -23.68 0.40 1.65
N PHE A 114 -22.51 1.05 1.68
CA PHE A 114 -22.26 2.29 0.97
C PHE A 114 -21.90 2.02 -0.51
N PRO A 115 -22.51 2.73 -1.48
CA PRO A 115 -22.27 2.50 -2.90
C PRO A 115 -20.79 2.73 -3.25
N LEU A 116 -20.09 1.66 -3.66
CA LEU A 116 -18.66 1.64 -4.03
C LEU A 116 -18.20 2.80 -4.94
N PRO A 117 -19.00 3.31 -5.91
CA PRO A 117 -18.58 4.44 -6.73
C PRO A 117 -18.35 5.73 -5.92
N TRP A 118 -19.09 5.92 -4.82
CA TRP A 118 -18.92 7.07 -3.94
C TRP A 118 -17.65 6.97 -3.11
N LEU A 119 -17.31 5.77 -2.63
CA LEU A 119 -16.04 5.52 -1.94
C LEU A 119 -14.85 5.73 -2.88
N ASP A 120 -14.94 5.28 -4.12
CA ASP A 120 -13.91 5.53 -5.14
C ASP A 120 -13.81 7.01 -5.52
N ALA A 121 -14.93 7.72 -5.61
CA ALA A 121 -14.96 9.16 -5.88
C ALA A 121 -14.35 9.95 -4.72
N LEU A 122 -14.77 9.66 -3.49
CA LEU A 122 -14.22 10.26 -2.28
C LEU A 122 -12.73 9.94 -2.14
N TYR A 123 -12.33 8.70 -2.36
CA TYR A 123 -10.92 8.29 -2.35
C TYR A 123 -10.12 9.07 -3.41
N SER A 124 -10.66 9.24 -4.63
CA SER A 124 -9.99 10.01 -5.68
C SER A 124 -9.88 11.49 -5.34
N VAL A 125 -10.87 12.08 -4.66
CA VAL A 125 -10.80 13.46 -4.16
C VAL A 125 -9.77 13.59 -3.06
N VAL A 126 -9.78 12.70 -2.08
CA VAL A 126 -8.81 12.67 -0.98
C VAL A 126 -7.41 12.44 -1.53
N ALA A 127 -7.19 11.45 -2.41
CA ALA A 127 -5.88 11.15 -2.97
C ALA A 127 -5.28 12.34 -3.73
N ARG A 128 -6.08 13.09 -4.49
CA ARG A 128 -5.64 14.29 -5.21
C ARG A 128 -5.38 15.48 -4.29
N ASN A 129 -6.15 15.61 -3.20
CA ASN A 129 -5.99 16.72 -2.26
C ASN A 129 -5.14 16.36 -1.03
N ARG A 130 -4.63 15.12 -0.91
CA ARG A 130 -4.04 14.60 0.32
C ARG A 130 -2.88 15.44 0.82
N LEU A 131 -2.03 15.90 -0.09
CA LEU A 131 -0.87 16.72 0.21
C LEU A 131 -1.25 18.16 0.57
N ARG A 132 -2.36 18.66 0.01
CA ARG A 132 -2.89 19.99 0.28
C ARG A 132 -3.70 20.05 1.57
N TRP A 133 -4.41 18.99 1.93
CA TRP A 133 -5.26 18.93 3.12
C TRP A 133 -4.52 18.45 4.36
N PHE A 134 -3.62 17.48 4.22
CA PHE A 134 -2.92 16.86 5.35
C PHE A 134 -1.43 17.21 5.39
N GLY A 135 -0.91 17.91 4.38
CA GLY A 135 0.48 18.31 4.30
C GLY A 135 1.43 17.20 3.83
N ARG A 136 2.69 17.61 3.67
CA ARG A 136 3.84 16.74 3.39
C ARG A 136 4.70 16.62 4.63
N ARG A 137 5.34 15.46 4.81
CA ARG A 137 6.43 15.28 5.75
C ARG A 137 7.74 15.71 5.06
N GLU A 138 8.49 16.57 5.73
CA GLU A 138 9.86 16.97 5.38
C GLU A 138 10.80 15.76 5.36
N VAL A 139 10.57 14.81 6.27
CA VAL A 139 11.37 13.58 6.43
C VAL A 139 10.52 12.37 6.07
N CYS A 140 11.10 11.44 5.32
CA CYS A 140 10.44 10.17 5.02
C CYS A 140 10.11 9.44 6.32
N TYR A 141 8.88 8.91 6.43
CA TYR A 141 8.51 8.05 7.54
C TYR A 141 9.46 6.85 7.61
N PHE A 142 10.10 6.68 8.77
CA PHE A 142 10.96 5.56 9.09
C PHE A 142 10.32 4.74 10.21
N PRO A 143 10.33 3.40 10.14
CA PRO A 143 9.73 2.57 11.18
C PRO A 143 10.38 2.77 12.54
N ALA A 144 9.59 2.59 13.60
CA ALA A 144 10.16 2.39 14.93
C ALA A 144 10.98 1.08 14.94
N PRO A 145 12.03 0.95 15.77
CA PRO A 145 12.89 -0.24 15.80
C PRO A 145 12.11 -1.53 16.06
N GLU A 146 11.03 -1.44 16.84
CA GLU A 146 10.09 -2.53 17.15
C GLU A 146 9.29 -3.05 15.97
N ASP A 147 9.14 -2.25 14.90
CA ASP A 147 8.40 -2.61 13.69
C ASP A 147 9.36 -2.95 12.53
N ALA A 148 10.68 -2.97 12.73
CA ALA A 148 11.64 -3.12 11.64
C ALA A 148 11.49 -4.45 10.87
N ASP A 149 11.11 -5.53 11.55
CA ASP A 149 10.82 -6.85 10.97
C ASP A 149 9.58 -6.86 10.06
N ARG A 150 8.72 -5.85 10.22
CA ARG A 150 7.52 -5.63 9.41
C ARG A 150 7.82 -4.89 8.12
N PHE A 151 9.00 -4.30 7.98
CA PHE A 151 9.40 -3.57 6.79
C PHE A 151 10.23 -4.42 5.86
N VAL A 152 9.96 -4.31 4.57
CA VAL A 152 10.79 -4.95 3.54
C VAL A 152 11.90 -3.99 3.16
N ALA A 153 13.13 -4.34 3.51
CA ALA A 153 14.28 -3.83 2.80
C ALA A 153 14.39 -4.62 1.50
N GLY A 154 14.37 -3.96 0.34
CA GLY A 154 14.83 -4.62 -0.87
C GLY A 154 16.29 -4.99 -0.65
N GLU A 155 16.64 -6.28 -0.81
CA GLU A 155 18.04 -6.65 -0.88
C GLU A 155 18.60 -5.97 -2.12
N ALA A 156 19.52 -5.02 -1.90
CA ALA A 156 20.32 -4.49 -2.99
C ALA A 156 21.17 -5.66 -3.53
N PRO A 157 21.33 -5.77 -4.87
CA PRO A 157 22.23 -6.75 -5.47
C PRO A 157 23.67 -6.59 -4.99
#